data_AF-A0A7W1HME5-F1
#
_entry.id   AF-A0A7W1HME5-F1
#
_cell.length_a   1.000
_cell.length_b   1.000
_cell.length_c   1.000
_cell.angle_alpha   90.00
_cell.angle_beta   90.00
_cell.angle_gamma   90.00
#
_symmetry.space_group_name_H-M   'P 1'
#
loop_
_entity.id
_entity.type
_entity.pdbx_description
1 polymer ?
#
loop_
_entity_poly.entity_id
_entity_poly.type
_entity_poly.pdbx_seq_one_letter_code
_entity_poly.pdbx_strand_id
1 'polypeptide(L)'
;MSAAQHQALVLGSVSFVAFVFYLCFLLRSRRTNFSVFAACNLLFVALVFGAVALVDLSGGRAEIMVAVMMELPVVLIVAWVCLALAGGLPAILGNLPAEPVSRRPWLRAVLGSAPLVLLLSVGLATAVGLIWPSPALRVYAPAPPQFVVLKALIMAPECFYSGFAAVVFVMAGRAPGLKRRFYYKNLAFSVGMGCIALIAVESTVFAGLRVWLSGGDRRASLEMLNTVETCLATSCILAFAAGLSLRYTPAVATTLLQRLQTGWLRAQEEFESLEWQAVSTVAADQLSHASDAVVEACRIKGLSESDTQRALATIRLVAVMRDPSSETQYITSDAARELYELQQEILRDDVLASKISWAAGWRSRANEPQTVKSAPLHDALKAALDLVDNDGESEGVRTPPLWHYIVAVSAADAKMIDPAQVSMQLRDGAEHRAAVEAYEDARRVLRILEGND
;
A
#
# COMPACT_ATOMS: atom_id res chain seq x y z
N MET A 1 24.60 38.00 -6.45
CA MET A 1 23.84 36.94 -5.75
C MET A 1 24.57 36.63 -4.45
N SER A 2 23.92 36.77 -3.30
CA SER A 2 24.51 36.51 -1.98
C SER A 2 24.66 35.01 -1.71
N ALA A 3 25.47 34.62 -0.72
CA ALA A 3 25.60 33.22 -0.29
C ALA A 3 24.24 32.61 0.11
N ALA A 4 23.38 33.39 0.77
CA ALA A 4 22.03 32.96 1.17
C ALA A 4 21.12 32.73 -0.05
N GLN A 5 21.17 33.59 -1.07
CA GLN A 5 20.42 33.41 -2.31
C GLN A 5 20.89 32.16 -3.07
N HIS A 6 22.20 31.88 -3.07
CA HIS A 6 22.75 30.68 -3.70
C HIS A 6 22.32 29.40 -2.98
N GLN A 7 22.39 29.38 -1.65
CA GLN A 7 21.94 28.25 -0.85
C GLN A 7 20.43 27.99 -1.03
N ALA A 8 19.61 29.04 -1.04
CA ALA A 8 18.17 28.94 -1.31
C ALA A 8 17.89 28.38 -2.71
N LEU A 9 18.60 28.85 -3.73
CA LEU A 9 18.45 28.33 -5.10
C LEU A 9 18.80 26.85 -5.21
N VAL A 10 19.88 26.41 -4.54
CA VAL A 10 20.26 24.99 -4.48
C VAL A 10 19.20 24.17 -3.76
N LEU A 11 18.73 24.60 -2.58
CA LEU A 11 17.69 23.88 -1.81
C LEU A 11 16.37 23.79 -2.57
N GLY A 12 15.97 24.88 -3.24
CA GLY A 12 14.77 24.92 -4.07
C GLY A 12 14.87 23.97 -5.26
N SER A 13 16.03 23.94 -5.93
CA SER A 13 16.28 23.04 -7.06
C SER A 13 16.28 21.57 -6.64
N VAL A 14 16.96 21.22 -5.54
CA VAL A 14 16.97 19.86 -4.99
C VAL A 14 15.55 19.42 -4.60
N SER A 15 14.79 20.31 -3.95
CA SER A 15 13.41 20.03 -3.53
C SER A 15 12.47 19.87 -4.73
N PHE A 16 12.68 20.64 -5.80
CA PHE A 16 11.94 20.50 -7.06
C PHE A 16 12.24 19.18 -7.77
N VAL A 17 13.52 18.79 -7.85
CA VAL A 17 13.91 17.47 -8.40
C VAL A 17 13.31 16.34 -7.58
N ALA A 18 13.36 16.44 -6.24
CA ALA A 18 12.74 15.46 -5.36
C ALA A 18 11.21 15.40 -5.56
N PHE A 19 10.54 16.55 -5.74
CA PHE A 19 9.12 16.61 -6.08
C PHE A 19 8.80 15.89 -7.39
N VAL A 20 9.53 16.19 -8.48
CA VAL A 20 9.34 15.57 -9.80
C VAL A 20 9.56 14.06 -9.71
N PHE A 21 10.64 13.63 -9.05
CA PHE A 21 10.91 12.21 -8.82
C PHE A 21 9.77 11.54 -8.04
N TYR A 22 9.29 12.19 -6.98
CA TYR A 22 8.19 11.69 -6.18
C TYR A 22 6.89 11.52 -6.99
N LEU A 23 6.59 12.50 -7.85
CA LEU A 23 5.39 12.51 -8.68
C LEU A 23 5.44 11.44 -9.77
N CYS A 24 6.60 11.28 -10.42
CA CYS A 24 6.80 10.32 -11.50
C CYS A 24 6.85 8.86 -11.03
N PHE A 25 7.49 8.58 -9.90
CA PHE A 25 7.79 7.21 -9.48
C PHE A 25 6.96 6.69 -8.30
N LEU A 26 6.66 7.54 -7.31
CA LEU A 26 6.01 7.10 -6.06
C LEU A 26 4.49 7.29 -6.09
N LEU A 27 3.99 8.38 -6.67
CA LEU A 27 2.56 8.67 -6.74
C LEU A 27 1.78 7.67 -7.61
N ARG A 28 2.42 7.18 -8.69
CA ARG A 28 1.84 6.24 -9.66
C ARG A 28 1.68 4.81 -9.09
N SER A 29 2.51 4.44 -8.11
CA SER A 29 2.54 3.10 -7.52
C SER A 29 1.51 2.92 -6.39
N ARG A 30 1.31 3.95 -5.55
CA ARG A 30 0.28 3.98 -4.49
C ARG A 30 -0.15 5.41 -4.19
N ARG A 31 -1.31 5.82 -4.72
CA ARG A 31 -1.93 7.11 -4.43
C ARG A 31 -2.47 7.11 -3.01
N THR A 32 -1.59 7.36 -2.04
CA THR A 32 -1.98 7.48 -0.63
C THR A 32 -2.07 8.95 -0.23
N ASN A 33 -2.92 9.26 0.74
CA ASN A 33 -3.12 10.62 1.25
C ASN A 33 -1.80 11.27 1.73
N PHE A 34 -0.90 10.47 2.29
CA PHE A 34 0.42 10.90 2.72
C PHE A 34 1.39 11.16 1.56
N SER A 35 1.15 10.54 0.39
CA SER A 35 1.96 10.77 -0.80
C SER A 35 1.63 12.10 -1.48
N VAL A 36 0.35 12.44 -1.61
CA VAL A 36 -0.08 13.75 -2.09
C VAL A 36 0.43 14.85 -1.15
N PHE A 37 0.37 14.61 0.15
CA PHE A 37 0.92 15.51 1.16
C PHE A 37 2.43 15.74 1.00
N ALA A 38 3.22 14.67 0.89
CA ALA A 38 4.67 14.78 0.70
C ALA A 38 5.01 15.57 -0.58
N ALA A 39 4.27 15.32 -1.67
CA ALA A 39 4.42 16.05 -2.93
C ALA A 39 4.10 17.55 -2.77
N CYS A 40 2.97 17.90 -2.14
CA CYS A 40 2.60 19.29 -1.91
C CYS A 40 3.63 20.05 -1.04
N ASN A 41 4.20 19.40 -0.03
CA ASN A 41 5.25 20.02 0.80
C ASN A 41 6.54 20.22 0.01
N LEU A 42 6.98 19.24 -0.78
CA LEU A 42 8.18 19.38 -1.62
C LEU A 42 8.03 20.51 -2.65
N LEU A 43 6.84 20.64 -3.25
CA LEU A 43 6.52 21.76 -4.14
C LEU A 43 6.53 23.09 -3.40
N PHE A 44 5.89 23.16 -2.22
CA PHE A 44 5.85 24.38 -1.42
C PHE A 44 7.26 24.83 -0.99
N VAL A 45 8.07 23.89 -0.51
CA VAL A 45 9.50 24.11 -0.18
C VAL A 45 10.24 24.67 -1.39
N ALA A 46 10.09 24.05 -2.56
CA ALA A 46 10.72 24.51 -3.80
C ALA A 46 10.29 25.94 -4.18
N LEU A 47 9.00 26.27 -4.05
CA LEU A 47 8.47 27.59 -4.36
C LEU A 47 8.99 28.66 -3.39
N VAL A 48 9.02 28.37 -2.09
CA VAL A 48 9.49 29.32 -1.07
C VAL A 48 10.97 29.61 -1.23
N PHE A 49 11.81 28.57 -1.38
CA PHE A 49 13.25 28.77 -1.58
C PHE A 49 13.56 29.38 -2.97
N GLY A 50 12.78 29.05 -3.99
CA GLY A 50 12.85 29.71 -5.30
C GLY A 50 12.50 31.19 -5.24
N ALA A 51 11.46 31.57 -4.48
CA ALA A 51 11.09 32.96 -4.24
C ALA A 51 12.19 33.71 -3.47
N VAL A 52 12.76 33.12 -2.42
CA VAL A 52 13.87 33.70 -1.66
C VAL A 52 15.10 33.98 -2.53
N ALA A 53 15.41 33.09 -3.48
CA ALA A 53 16.53 33.27 -4.40
C ALA A 53 16.37 34.49 -5.33
N LEU A 54 15.13 34.95 -5.57
CA LEU A 54 14.79 36.06 -6.45
C LEU A 54 14.62 37.41 -5.72
N VAL A 55 14.54 37.42 -4.39
CA VAL A 55 14.35 38.65 -3.59
C VAL A 55 15.66 39.41 -3.43
N ASP A 56 15.64 40.72 -3.71
CA ASP A 56 16.78 41.60 -3.44
C ASP A 56 16.96 41.85 -1.93
N LEU A 57 18.18 41.63 -1.41
CA LEU A 57 18.52 41.65 0.02
C LEU A 57 19.05 43.01 0.49
N SER A 58 18.81 44.08 -0.27
CA SER A 58 19.40 45.39 -0.04
C SER A 58 18.93 46.12 1.23
N GLY A 59 17.90 45.62 1.94
CA GLY A 59 17.36 46.22 3.17
C GLY A 59 17.20 45.27 4.36
N GLY A 60 17.35 45.78 5.59
CA GLY A 60 17.20 44.97 6.82
C GLY A 60 15.81 44.34 7.03
N ARG A 61 14.76 44.95 6.47
CA ARG A 61 13.41 44.35 6.44
C ARG A 61 13.32 43.19 5.44
N ALA A 62 14.04 43.26 4.32
CA ALA A 62 14.14 42.16 3.36
C ALA A 62 14.93 40.98 3.94
N GLU A 63 16.00 41.25 4.70
CA GLU A 63 16.74 40.20 5.43
C GLU A 63 15.83 39.42 6.40
N ILE A 64 14.92 40.11 7.10
CA ILE A 64 13.96 39.45 8.00
C ILE A 64 12.88 38.69 7.25
N MET A 65 12.31 39.26 6.18
CA MET A 65 11.32 38.58 5.37
C MET A 65 11.88 37.28 4.80
N VAL A 66 13.11 37.33 4.28
CA VAL A 66 13.81 36.14 3.81
C VAL A 66 14.08 35.17 4.95
N ALA A 67 14.55 35.63 6.12
CA ALA A 67 14.78 34.75 7.26
C ALA A 67 13.49 34.03 7.70
N VAL A 68 12.36 34.72 7.79
CA VAL A 68 11.06 34.12 8.12
C VAL A 68 10.60 33.14 7.04
N MET A 69 10.77 33.48 5.76
CA MET A 69 10.44 32.58 4.65
C MET A 69 11.27 31.30 4.69
N MET A 70 12.52 31.32 5.16
CA MET A 70 13.36 30.13 5.29
C MET A 70 12.87 29.18 6.40
N GLU A 71 12.23 29.70 7.45
CA GLU A 71 11.69 28.89 8.57
C GLU A 71 10.29 28.32 8.26
N LEU A 72 9.51 29.03 7.43
CA LEU A 72 8.11 28.68 7.12
C LEU A 72 7.89 27.23 6.66
N PRO A 73 8.75 26.61 5.82
CA PRO A 73 8.58 25.23 5.41
C PRO A 73 8.69 24.24 6.58
N VAL A 74 9.63 24.45 7.50
CA VAL A 74 9.81 23.58 8.68
C VAL A 74 8.61 23.70 9.60
N VAL A 75 8.17 24.94 9.87
CA VAL A 75 6.98 25.23 10.68
C VAL A 75 5.73 24.53 10.12
N LEU A 76 5.54 24.57 8.80
CA LEU A 76 4.42 23.89 8.14
C LEU A 76 4.54 22.37 8.26
N ILE A 77 5.73 21.79 8.05
CA ILE A 77 5.95 20.35 8.23
C ILE A 77 5.54 19.92 9.64
N VAL A 78 5.99 20.64 10.68
CA VAL A 78 5.64 20.35 12.07
C VAL A 78 4.13 20.47 12.30
N ALA A 79 3.52 21.58 11.86
CA ALA A 79 2.07 21.82 11.98
C ALA A 79 1.24 20.68 11.39
N TRP A 80 1.60 20.24 10.19
CA TRP A 80 0.90 19.18 9.49
C TRP A 80 1.13 17.79 10.10
N VAL A 81 2.35 17.48 10.54
CA VAL A 81 2.64 16.22 11.26
C VAL A 81 1.79 16.16 12.54
N CYS A 82 1.71 17.25 13.30
CA CYS A 82 0.87 17.33 14.49
C CYS A 82 -0.62 17.16 14.15
N LEU A 83 -1.13 17.86 13.13
CA LEU A 83 -2.53 17.72 12.69
C LEU A 83 -2.86 16.30 12.22
N ALA A 84 -1.91 15.64 11.53
CA ALA A 84 -2.05 14.25 11.11
C ALA A 84 -2.09 13.29 12.30
N LEU A 85 -1.24 13.50 13.32
CA LEU A 85 -1.28 12.72 14.57
C LEU A 85 -2.61 12.91 15.33
N ALA A 86 -3.18 14.12 15.28
CA ALA A 86 -4.48 14.46 15.86
C ALA A 86 -5.69 13.88 15.11
N GLY A 87 -5.51 13.27 13.93
CA GLY A 87 -6.62 12.82 13.08
C GLY A 87 -7.50 13.99 12.62
N GLY A 88 -6.90 15.15 12.38
CA GLY A 88 -7.58 16.38 11.93
C GLY A 88 -7.69 16.54 10.41
N LEU A 89 -7.28 15.54 9.63
CA LEU A 89 -7.46 15.54 8.18
C LEU A 89 -8.90 15.10 7.83
N PRO A 90 -9.56 15.72 6.83
CA PRO A 90 -11.00 15.60 6.62
C PRO A 90 -11.49 14.15 6.48
N ALA A 91 -12.70 13.88 6.99
CA ALA A 91 -13.29 12.54 7.13
C ALA A 91 -13.43 11.75 5.81
N ILE A 92 -13.39 12.41 4.65
CA ILE A 92 -13.31 11.78 3.31
C ILE A 92 -12.00 10.97 3.15
N LEU A 93 -10.98 11.23 3.99
CA LEU A 93 -9.64 10.63 3.94
C LEU A 93 -9.40 9.47 4.94
N GLY A 94 -10.40 9.03 5.71
CA GLY A 94 -10.37 7.76 6.46
C GLY A 94 -9.26 7.58 7.53
N ASN A 95 -8.53 8.63 7.92
CA ASN A 95 -7.44 8.51 8.88
C ASN A 95 -7.96 8.56 10.32
N LEU A 96 -7.90 7.43 11.01
CA LEU A 96 -8.07 7.37 12.46
C LEU A 96 -6.87 8.05 13.15
N PRO A 97 -7.08 8.82 14.24
CA PRO A 97 -5.99 9.40 15.03
C PRO A 97 -5.04 8.31 15.52
N ALA A 98 -3.77 8.67 15.74
CA ALA A 98 -2.80 7.73 16.29
C ALA A 98 -3.36 7.09 17.57
N GLU A 99 -3.18 5.79 17.77
CA GLU A 99 -3.74 5.03 18.90
C GLU A 99 -3.57 5.70 20.29
N PRO A 100 -2.43 6.32 20.65
CA PRO A 100 -2.33 7.04 21.92
C PRO A 100 -3.18 8.32 21.98
N VAL A 101 -3.41 8.96 20.83
CA VAL A 101 -4.20 10.20 20.68
C VAL A 101 -5.70 9.91 20.63
N SER A 102 -6.11 8.77 20.07
CA SER A 102 -7.51 8.32 20.10
C SER A 102 -8.01 8.07 21.54
N ARG A 103 -7.11 7.59 22.42
CA ARG A 103 -7.41 7.31 23.84
C ARG A 103 -7.35 8.54 24.74
N ARG A 104 -6.81 9.67 24.28
CA ARG A 104 -6.56 10.87 25.10
C ARG A 104 -6.99 12.16 24.38
N PRO A 105 -8.17 12.71 24.70
CA PRO A 105 -8.73 13.86 23.97
C PRO A 105 -7.88 15.14 24.11
N TRP A 106 -7.17 15.31 25.22
CA TRP A 106 -6.27 16.44 25.43
C TRP A 106 -5.07 16.43 24.46
N LEU A 107 -4.51 15.24 24.15
CA LEU A 107 -3.43 15.10 23.14
C LEU A 107 -3.91 15.57 21.77
N ARG A 108 -5.16 15.25 21.44
CA ARG A 108 -5.79 15.63 20.18
C ARG A 108 -5.99 17.13 20.09
N ALA A 109 -6.45 17.77 21.17
CA ALA A 109 -6.64 19.21 21.22
C ALA A 109 -5.31 19.97 21.08
N VAL A 110 -4.26 19.53 21.79
CA VAL A 110 -2.93 20.13 21.72
C VAL A 110 -2.32 19.95 20.33
N LEU A 111 -2.28 18.72 19.79
CA LEU A 111 -1.70 18.51 18.45
C LEU A 111 -2.53 19.17 17.33
N GLY A 112 -3.85 19.24 17.50
CA GLY A 112 -4.75 19.88 16.55
C GLY A 112 -4.63 21.41 16.51
N SER A 113 -4.18 22.06 17.60
CA SER A 113 -3.95 23.50 17.63
C SER A 113 -2.62 23.93 17.00
N ALA A 114 -1.73 22.97 16.70
CA ALA A 114 -0.39 23.25 16.17
C ALA A 114 -0.38 24.16 14.93
N PRO A 115 -1.20 23.95 13.88
CA PRO A 115 -1.20 24.85 12.72
C PRO A 115 -1.56 26.29 13.08
N LEU A 116 -2.53 26.49 13.97
CA LEU A 116 -2.96 27.82 14.37
C LEU A 116 -1.89 28.52 15.20
N VAL A 117 -1.34 27.84 16.20
CA VAL A 117 -0.32 28.42 17.09
C VAL A 117 0.96 28.71 16.33
N LEU A 118 1.44 27.77 15.51
CA LEU A 118 2.68 27.93 14.76
C LEU A 118 2.59 29.06 13.70
N LEU A 119 1.48 29.15 12.96
CA LEU A 119 1.29 30.23 11.99
C LEU A 119 1.12 31.59 12.66
N LEU A 120 0.41 31.65 13.80
CA LEU A 120 0.26 32.89 14.57
C LEU A 120 1.61 33.36 15.13
N SER A 121 2.43 32.43 15.62
CA SER A 121 3.80 32.68 16.07
C SER A 121 4.70 33.23 14.96
N VAL A 122 4.65 32.66 13.76
CA VAL A 122 5.36 33.19 12.58
C VAL A 122 4.85 34.57 12.19
N GLY A 123 3.53 34.79 12.20
CA GLY A 123 2.94 36.10 11.93
C GLY A 123 3.38 37.17 12.94
N LEU A 124 3.41 36.83 14.22
CA LEU A 124 3.86 37.72 15.28
C LEU A 124 5.37 38.02 15.15
N ALA A 125 6.18 37.01 14.87
CA ALA A 125 7.61 37.18 14.60
C ALA A 125 7.83 38.08 13.39
N THR A 126 7.05 37.91 12.32
CA THR A 126 7.11 38.78 11.13
C THR A 126 6.81 40.23 11.48
N ALA A 127 5.76 40.49 12.26
CA ALA A 127 5.40 41.84 12.71
C ALA A 127 6.52 42.47 13.57
N VAL A 128 7.03 41.72 14.56
CA VAL A 128 8.14 42.17 15.42
C VAL A 128 9.39 42.47 14.61
N GLY A 129 9.74 41.60 13.67
CA GLY A 129 10.90 41.78 12.80
C GLY A 129 10.77 42.97 11.86
N LEU A 130 9.58 43.25 11.33
CA LEU A 130 9.35 44.43 10.49
C LEU A 130 9.50 45.75 11.25
N ILE A 131 9.09 45.78 12.53
CA ILE A 131 9.22 46.93 13.42
C ILE A 131 10.69 47.14 13.81
N TRP A 132 11.40 46.05 14.15
CA TRP A 132 12.81 46.07 14.54
C TRP A 132 13.69 45.27 13.57
N PRO A 133 14.15 45.89 12.46
CA PRO A 133 15.03 45.24 11.51
C PRO A 133 16.34 44.83 12.18
N SER A 134 16.77 43.59 11.91
CA SER A 134 17.93 42.94 12.53
C SER A 134 18.70 42.16 11.47
N PRO A 135 20.02 41.96 11.65
CA PRO A 135 20.87 41.29 10.67
C PRO A 135 20.65 39.76 10.70
N ALA A 136 19.45 39.31 10.32
CA ALA A 136 19.00 37.93 10.49
C ALA A 136 19.83 36.94 9.66
N LEU A 137 20.24 37.34 8.45
CA LEU A 137 20.99 36.48 7.51
C LEU A 137 22.51 36.55 7.69
N ARG A 138 23.02 37.50 8.49
CA ARG A 138 24.46 37.69 8.70
C ARG A 138 24.92 36.86 9.90
N VAL A 139 25.17 35.56 9.66
CA VAL A 139 25.49 34.53 10.66
C VAL A 139 26.48 35.00 11.74
N TYR A 140 27.58 35.64 11.37
CA TYR A 140 28.65 36.05 12.30
C TYR A 140 28.54 37.48 12.86
N ALA A 141 27.53 38.24 12.42
CA ALA A 141 27.34 39.62 12.85
C ALA A 141 26.69 39.67 14.24
N PRO A 142 27.05 40.65 15.10
CA PRO A 142 26.34 40.88 16.35
C PRO A 142 24.87 41.15 16.07
N ALA A 143 23.99 40.64 16.93
CA ALA A 143 22.56 40.86 16.83
C ALA A 143 22.07 41.74 17.99
N PRO A 144 21.06 42.60 17.78
CA PRO A 144 20.45 43.34 18.86
C PRO A 144 19.57 42.40 19.71
N PRO A 145 19.30 42.71 20.99
CA PRO A 145 18.56 41.81 21.89
C PRO A 145 17.16 41.45 21.40
N GLN A 146 16.53 42.31 20.59
CA GLN A 146 15.24 42.06 19.95
C GLN A 146 15.28 40.83 19.01
N PHE A 147 16.46 40.46 18.50
CA PHE A 147 16.65 39.27 17.66
C PHE A 147 16.39 37.96 18.42
N VAL A 148 16.71 37.91 19.72
CA VAL A 148 16.41 36.74 20.57
C VAL A 148 14.91 36.58 20.72
N VAL A 149 14.18 37.68 20.93
CA VAL A 149 12.71 37.67 21.00
C VAL A 149 12.11 37.19 19.68
N LEU A 150 12.58 37.73 18.56
CA LEU A 150 12.17 37.31 17.23
C LEU A 150 12.34 35.80 17.00
N LYS A 151 13.53 35.27 17.32
CA LYS A 151 13.84 33.84 17.15
C LYS A 151 13.06 32.97 18.13
N ALA A 152 12.93 33.37 19.39
CA ALA A 152 12.18 32.64 20.40
C ALA A 152 10.68 32.52 20.05
N LEU A 153 10.10 33.56 19.43
CA LEU A 153 8.70 33.53 18.98
C LEU A 153 8.41 32.43 17.97
N ILE A 154 9.37 32.08 17.10
CA ILE A 154 9.25 31.00 16.12
C ILE A 154 9.66 29.66 16.75
N MET A 155 10.84 29.63 17.37
CA MET A 155 11.52 28.40 17.77
C MET A 155 10.92 27.74 19.02
N ALA A 156 10.40 28.50 19.99
CA ALA A 156 9.84 27.90 21.20
C ALA A 156 8.55 27.10 20.93
N PRO A 157 7.57 27.61 20.17
CA PRO A 157 6.43 26.82 19.71
C PRO A 157 6.84 25.62 18.86
N GLU A 158 7.78 25.80 17.94
CA GLU A 158 8.28 24.72 17.09
C GLU A 158 8.90 23.59 17.92
N CYS A 159 9.79 23.93 18.86
CA CYS A 159 10.39 22.99 19.81
C CYS A 159 9.33 22.23 20.61
N PHE A 160 8.31 22.94 21.10
CA PHE A 160 7.23 22.31 21.85
C PHE A 160 6.46 21.29 21.01
N TYR A 161 5.97 21.68 19.83
CA TYR A 161 5.16 20.80 18.99
C TYR A 161 5.96 19.64 18.38
N SER A 162 7.20 19.89 17.96
CA SER A 162 8.08 18.85 17.42
C SER A 162 8.49 17.84 18.50
N GLY A 163 8.89 18.31 19.69
CA GLY A 163 9.19 17.45 20.83
C GLY A 163 7.97 16.64 21.27
N PHE A 164 6.80 17.26 21.30
CA PHE A 164 5.55 16.58 21.64
C PHE A 164 5.16 15.52 20.62
N ALA A 165 5.31 15.81 19.32
CA ALA A 165 5.11 14.85 18.25
C ALA A 165 6.08 13.65 18.35
N ALA A 166 7.36 13.90 18.68
CA ALA A 166 8.35 12.84 18.91
C ALA A 166 7.89 11.89 20.02
N VAL A 167 7.44 12.43 21.16
CA VAL A 167 6.91 11.64 22.28
C VAL A 167 5.70 10.80 21.86
N VAL A 168 4.77 11.37 21.09
CA VAL A 168 3.58 10.66 20.59
C VAL A 168 3.98 9.52 19.65
N PHE A 169 5.00 9.69 18.80
CA PHE A 169 5.53 8.61 17.97
C PHE A 169 6.14 7.48 18.82
N VAL A 170 6.89 7.79 19.89
CA VAL A 170 7.39 6.77 20.82
C VAL A 170 6.25 6.00 21.49
N MET A 171 5.22 6.72 21.97
CA MET A 171 4.05 6.09 22.59
C MET A 171 3.32 5.17 21.61
N ALA A 172 3.16 5.59 20.36
CA ALA A 172 2.55 4.78 19.30
C ALA A 172 3.40 3.56 18.92
N GLY A 173 4.72 3.62 19.09
CA GLY A 173 5.62 2.48 18.87
C GLY A 173 5.53 1.41 19.96
N ARG A 174 5.17 1.77 21.20
CA ARG A 174 5.16 0.87 22.37
C ARG A 174 3.82 0.15 22.60
N ALA A 175 2.85 0.26 21.70
CA ALA A 175 1.57 -0.43 21.89
C ALA A 175 1.73 -1.97 21.77
N PRO A 176 1.11 -2.75 22.68
CA PRO A 176 1.26 -4.20 22.72
C PRO A 176 0.69 -4.85 21.46
N GLY A 177 1.42 -5.80 20.88
CA GLY A 177 1.01 -6.52 19.66
C GLY A 177 1.48 -5.91 18.33
N LEU A 178 2.26 -4.81 18.33
CA LEU A 178 2.80 -4.25 17.09
C LEU A 178 3.90 -5.12 16.46
N LYS A 179 3.81 -5.34 15.14
CA LYS A 179 4.91 -5.91 14.33
C LYS A 179 6.16 -5.01 14.47
N ARG A 180 7.36 -5.61 14.61
CA ARG A 180 8.67 -4.91 14.74
C ARG A 180 8.86 -3.77 13.74
N ARG A 181 8.37 -3.94 12.51
CA ARG A 181 8.43 -2.92 11.47
C ARG A 181 7.70 -1.61 11.83
N PHE A 182 6.52 -1.68 12.44
CA PHE A 182 5.79 -0.49 12.85
C PHE A 182 6.46 0.24 14.02
N TYR A 183 7.12 -0.51 14.90
CA TYR A 183 7.99 0.05 15.95
C TYR A 183 9.14 0.85 15.33
N TYR A 184 9.94 0.25 14.43
CA TYR A 184 11.06 0.95 13.79
C TYR A 184 10.61 2.15 12.94
N LYS A 185 9.47 2.05 12.27
CA LYS A 185 8.87 3.18 11.54
C LYS A 185 8.57 4.35 12.49
N ASN A 186 7.88 4.09 13.60
CA ASN A 186 7.52 5.13 14.57
C ASN A 186 8.76 5.69 15.29
N LEU A 187 9.76 4.84 15.57
CA LEU A 187 11.05 5.27 16.11
C LEU A 187 11.77 6.21 15.14
N ALA A 188 11.82 5.90 13.85
CA ALA A 188 12.44 6.75 12.84
C ALA A 188 11.77 8.13 12.75
N PHE A 189 10.42 8.19 12.73
CA PHE A 189 9.70 9.46 12.78
C PHE A 189 9.91 10.20 14.10
N SER A 190 10.01 9.50 15.24
CA SER A 190 10.35 10.12 16.52
C SER A 190 11.74 10.75 16.52
N VAL A 191 12.73 10.07 15.96
CA VAL A 191 14.11 10.60 15.87
C VAL A 191 14.11 11.85 14.98
N GLY A 192 13.44 11.82 13.83
CA GLY A 192 13.30 12.99 12.95
C GLY A 192 12.67 14.19 13.64
N MET A 193 11.52 14.00 14.33
CA MET A 193 10.88 15.07 15.09
C MET A 193 11.73 15.55 16.27
N GLY A 194 12.48 14.66 16.93
CA GLY A 194 13.42 15.01 17.98
C GLY A 194 14.59 15.86 17.50
N CYS A 195 15.12 15.56 16.30
CA CYS A 195 16.15 16.38 15.66
C CYS A 195 15.62 17.80 15.36
N ILE A 196 14.39 17.94 14.87
CA ILE A 196 13.75 19.26 14.65
C ILE A 196 13.66 20.04 15.97
N ALA A 197 13.22 19.39 17.06
CA ALA A 197 13.16 20.03 18.37
C ALA A 197 14.53 20.52 18.84
N LEU A 198 15.58 19.71 18.64
CA LEU A 198 16.95 20.09 18.99
C LEU A 198 17.48 21.24 18.13
N ILE A 199 17.18 21.27 16.84
CA ILE A 199 17.53 22.40 15.94
C ILE A 199 16.85 23.69 16.43
N ALA A 200 15.58 23.61 16.85
CA ALA A 200 14.88 24.79 17.39
C ALA A 200 15.54 25.31 18.68
N VAL A 201 15.91 24.41 19.61
CA VAL A 201 16.67 24.77 20.82
C VAL A 201 18.01 25.39 20.44
N GLU A 202 18.74 24.75 19.54
CA GLU A 202 20.03 25.22 19.07
C GLU A 202 19.92 26.63 18.45
N SER A 203 18.91 26.88 17.61
CA SER A 203 18.64 28.18 16.99
C SER A 203 18.38 29.28 18.01
N THR A 204 17.73 28.95 19.15
CA THR A 204 17.57 29.92 20.25
C THR A 204 18.88 30.21 20.98
N VAL A 205 19.73 29.20 21.19
CA VAL A 205 21.06 29.36 21.77
C VAL A 205 21.95 30.20 20.84
N PHE A 206 21.90 29.92 19.54
CA PHE A 206 22.58 30.69 18.50
C PHE A 206 22.19 32.16 18.53
N ALA A 207 20.89 32.47 18.64
CA ALA A 207 20.42 33.85 18.75
C ALA A 207 20.95 34.53 20.01
N GLY A 208 20.99 33.83 21.15
CA GLY A 208 21.53 34.35 22.41
C GLY A 208 23.02 34.65 22.33
N LEU A 209 23.82 33.74 21.79
CA LEU A 209 25.26 33.90 21.66
C LEU A 209 25.63 35.08 20.76
N ARG A 210 24.80 35.39 19.74
CA ARG A 210 24.99 36.57 18.88
C ARG A 210 24.75 37.90 19.60
N VAL A 211 23.99 37.91 20.69
CA VAL A 211 23.72 39.10 21.51
C VAL A 211 24.77 39.27 22.60
N TRP A 212 25.14 38.18 23.29
CA TRP A 212 25.89 38.27 24.53
C TRP A 212 27.40 37.99 24.43
N LEU A 213 27.89 37.34 23.36
CA LEU A 213 29.32 37.06 23.20
C LEU A 213 30.09 38.10 22.37
N SER A 214 31.32 38.35 22.80
CA SER A 214 32.30 39.19 22.11
C SER A 214 33.03 38.44 20.98
N GLY A 215 33.69 39.18 20.07
CA GLY A 215 33.98 38.72 18.70
C GLY A 215 34.75 37.40 18.53
N GLY A 216 35.78 37.13 19.34
CA GLY A 216 36.60 35.92 19.23
C GLY A 216 35.85 34.65 19.65
N ASP A 217 35.30 34.67 20.87
CA ASP A 217 34.54 33.55 21.44
C ASP A 217 33.24 33.32 20.67
N ARG A 218 32.60 34.40 20.20
CA ARG A 218 31.38 34.31 19.37
C ARG A 218 31.64 33.50 18.11
N ARG A 219 32.71 33.77 17.36
CA ARG A 219 32.95 33.09 16.09
C ARG A 219 33.18 31.59 16.27
N ALA A 220 34.01 31.21 17.24
CA ALA A 220 34.30 29.82 17.55
C ALA A 220 33.03 29.05 17.99
N SER A 221 32.21 29.65 18.88
CA SER A 221 30.95 29.04 19.30
C SER A 221 29.95 28.88 18.15
N LEU A 222 29.78 29.91 17.31
CA LEU A 222 28.84 29.86 16.18
C LEU A 222 29.27 28.84 15.10
N GLU A 223 30.57 28.65 14.86
CA GLU A 223 31.08 27.61 13.95
C GLU A 223 30.80 26.20 14.49
N MET A 224 30.95 25.98 15.80
CA MET A 224 30.59 24.71 16.44
C MET A 224 29.09 24.43 16.34
N LEU A 225 28.25 25.42 16.67
CA LEU A 225 26.78 25.32 16.55
C LEU A 225 26.37 24.97 15.12
N ASN A 226 26.83 25.72 14.12
CA ASN A 226 26.50 25.44 12.72
C ASN A 226 26.89 24.00 12.27
N THR A 227 27.96 23.43 12.85
CA THR A 227 28.34 22.03 12.62
C THR A 227 27.35 21.07 13.26
N VAL A 228 26.91 21.36 14.50
CA VAL A 228 25.86 20.61 15.20
C VAL A 228 24.53 20.68 14.44
N GLU A 229 24.13 21.86 13.96
CA GLU A 229 22.92 22.06 13.16
C GLU A 229 22.95 21.18 11.91
N THR A 230 24.09 21.16 11.21
CA THR A 230 24.29 20.33 10.01
C THR A 230 24.17 18.83 10.33
N CYS A 231 24.75 18.38 11.44
CA CYS A 231 24.63 17.00 11.92
C CYS A 231 23.19 16.62 12.31
N LEU A 232 22.46 17.53 12.95
CA LEU A 232 21.06 17.34 13.32
C LEU A 232 20.17 17.32 12.08
N ALA A 233 20.38 18.22 11.13
CA ALA A 233 19.63 18.28 9.88
C ALA A 233 19.84 17.03 9.01
N THR A 234 21.09 16.57 8.87
CA THR A 234 21.38 15.31 8.17
C THR A 234 20.77 14.09 8.85
N SER A 235 20.87 14.00 10.18
CA SER A 235 20.23 12.94 10.98
C SER A 235 18.70 12.97 10.83
N CYS A 236 18.10 14.16 10.83
CA CYS A 236 16.68 14.38 10.61
C CYS A 236 16.22 13.83 9.25
N ILE A 237 16.93 14.21 8.17
CA ILE A 237 16.62 13.76 6.80
C ILE A 237 16.74 12.24 6.70
N LEU A 238 17.82 11.65 7.23
CA LEU A 238 18.02 10.20 7.22
C LEU A 238 16.92 9.46 8.00
N ALA A 239 16.53 9.97 9.16
CA ALA A 239 15.47 9.40 9.98
C ALA A 239 14.11 9.46 9.26
N PHE A 240 13.76 10.59 8.64
CA PHE A 240 12.55 10.70 7.83
C PHE A 240 12.60 9.79 6.60
N ALA A 241 13.71 9.73 5.88
CA ALA A 241 13.89 8.83 4.74
C ALA A 241 13.71 7.36 5.14
N ALA A 242 14.27 6.95 6.28
CA ALA A 242 14.07 5.62 6.84
C ALA A 242 12.60 5.37 7.28
N GLY A 243 11.95 6.35 7.90
CA GLY A 243 10.53 6.25 8.27
C GLY A 243 9.61 6.14 7.05
N LEU A 244 9.90 6.90 5.98
CA LEU A 244 9.22 6.85 4.69
C LEU A 244 9.46 5.51 3.99
N SER A 245 10.70 5.03 3.92
CA SER A 245 11.03 3.75 3.28
C SER A 245 10.34 2.59 3.98
N LEU A 246 10.33 2.57 5.32
CA LEU A 246 9.62 1.59 6.14
C LEU A 246 8.09 1.74 6.06
N ARG A 247 7.56 2.87 5.60
CA ARG A 247 6.11 3.06 5.37
C ARG A 247 5.71 2.56 3.99
N TYR A 248 6.53 2.80 2.97
CA TYR A 248 6.19 2.54 1.57
C TYR A 248 6.71 1.21 1.01
N THR A 249 7.67 0.54 1.66
CA THR A 249 7.99 -0.85 1.31
C THR A 249 6.72 -1.70 1.48
N PRO A 250 6.20 -2.40 0.47
CA PRO A 250 5.06 -3.27 0.69
C PRO A 250 5.46 -4.33 1.72
N ALA A 251 4.62 -4.57 2.74
CA ALA A 251 4.78 -5.72 3.63
C ALA A 251 4.33 -6.96 2.87
N VAL A 252 5.03 -7.29 1.79
CA VAL A 252 4.89 -8.61 1.22
C VAL A 252 5.50 -9.55 2.25
N ALA A 253 4.72 -10.48 2.75
CA ALA A 253 5.29 -11.61 3.47
C ALA A 253 6.27 -12.27 2.50
N THR A 254 7.57 -12.03 2.70
CA THR A 254 8.63 -12.56 1.83
C THR A 254 8.54 -14.08 1.77
N THR A 255 8.09 -14.70 2.85
CA THR A 255 7.73 -16.12 2.94
C THR A 255 6.60 -16.51 1.99
N LEU A 256 5.57 -15.67 1.84
CA LEU A 256 4.40 -15.92 1.00
C LEU A 256 4.75 -15.69 -0.48
N LEU A 257 5.57 -14.68 -0.79
CA LEU A 257 6.10 -14.47 -2.15
C LEU A 257 7.09 -15.55 -2.56
N GLN A 258 7.91 -16.04 -1.62
CA GLN A 258 8.80 -17.18 -1.84
C GLN A 258 7.98 -18.46 -2.07
N ARG A 259 6.96 -18.73 -1.25
CA ARG A 259 6.03 -19.86 -1.46
C ARG A 259 5.28 -19.77 -2.79
N LEU A 260 4.89 -18.57 -3.22
CA LEU A 260 4.26 -18.34 -4.51
C LEU A 260 5.22 -18.65 -5.66
N GLN A 261 6.47 -18.18 -5.57
CA GLN A 261 7.48 -18.40 -6.61
C GLN A 261 7.97 -19.85 -6.67
N THR A 262 8.19 -20.50 -5.53
CA THR A 262 8.79 -21.84 -5.49
C THR A 262 7.77 -22.97 -5.50
N GLY A 263 6.55 -22.72 -5.02
CA GLY A 263 5.49 -23.74 -4.88
C GLY A 263 4.36 -23.54 -5.88
N TRP A 264 3.69 -22.39 -5.83
CA TRP A 264 2.44 -22.20 -6.59
C TRP A 264 2.66 -22.21 -8.12
N LEU A 265 3.64 -21.45 -8.64
CA LEU A 265 3.89 -21.40 -10.09
C LEU A 265 4.29 -22.76 -10.66
N ARG A 266 5.14 -23.49 -9.95
CA ARG A 266 5.60 -24.82 -10.36
C ARG A 266 4.45 -25.83 -10.37
N ALA A 267 3.64 -25.80 -9.32
CA ALA A 267 2.48 -26.67 -9.22
C ALA A 267 1.42 -26.33 -10.27
N GLN A 268 1.19 -25.04 -10.60
CA GLN A 268 0.32 -24.67 -11.71
C GLN A 268 0.86 -25.19 -13.05
N GLU A 269 2.15 -25.02 -13.34
CA GLU A 269 2.77 -25.53 -14.58
C GLU A 269 2.67 -27.06 -14.69
N GLU A 270 2.89 -27.78 -13.58
CA GLU A 270 2.72 -29.23 -13.52
C GLU A 270 1.26 -29.63 -13.78
N PHE A 271 0.30 -28.92 -13.18
CA PHE A 271 -1.13 -29.12 -13.43
C PHE A 271 -1.54 -28.88 -14.89
N GLU A 272 -1.11 -27.76 -15.48
CA GLU A 272 -1.41 -27.44 -16.89
C GLU A 272 -0.78 -28.47 -17.83
N SER A 273 0.44 -28.93 -17.53
CA SER A 273 1.12 -29.96 -18.33
C SER A 273 0.37 -31.30 -18.29
N LEU A 274 -0.22 -31.65 -17.14
CA LEU A 274 -0.98 -32.88 -16.94
C LEU A 274 -2.39 -32.78 -17.55
N GLU A 275 -3.03 -31.60 -17.52
CA GLU A 275 -4.26 -31.34 -18.28
C GLU A 275 -4.02 -31.58 -19.77
N TRP A 276 -2.92 -31.06 -20.33
CA TRP A 276 -2.54 -31.28 -21.72
C TRP A 276 -2.30 -32.76 -22.06
N GLN A 277 -1.70 -33.51 -21.14
CA GLN A 277 -1.46 -34.95 -21.34
C GLN A 277 -2.75 -35.76 -21.26
N ALA A 278 -3.65 -35.47 -20.32
CA ALA A 278 -4.95 -36.15 -20.18
C ALA A 278 -5.86 -35.93 -21.40
N VAL A 279 -5.79 -34.73 -22.01
CA VAL A 279 -6.48 -34.42 -23.28
C VAL A 279 -5.88 -35.16 -24.49
N SER A 280 -4.72 -35.79 -24.37
CA SER A 280 -4.04 -36.48 -25.48
C SER A 280 -4.16 -38.01 -25.49
N THR A 281 -4.74 -38.62 -24.45
CA THR A 281 -4.85 -40.10 -24.30
C THR A 281 -6.28 -40.60 -24.54
N VAL A 282 -6.55 -41.92 -24.47
CA VAL A 282 -7.90 -42.52 -24.73
C VAL A 282 -8.98 -42.01 -23.75
N ALA A 283 -8.59 -41.50 -22.58
CA ALA A 283 -9.49 -40.75 -21.68
C ALA A 283 -10.00 -39.43 -22.30
N ALA A 284 -9.31 -38.91 -23.32
CA ALA A 284 -9.69 -37.71 -24.05
C ALA A 284 -11.00 -37.85 -24.81
N ASP A 285 -11.36 -39.03 -25.32
CA ASP A 285 -12.61 -39.20 -26.06
C ASP A 285 -13.82 -39.06 -25.11
N GLN A 286 -13.77 -39.71 -23.94
CA GLN A 286 -14.81 -39.58 -22.92
C GLN A 286 -14.85 -38.18 -22.31
N LEU A 287 -13.69 -37.58 -22.05
CA LEU A 287 -13.58 -36.20 -21.57
C LEU A 287 -14.03 -35.18 -22.62
N SER A 288 -13.79 -35.42 -23.91
CA SER A 288 -14.21 -34.55 -25.01
C SER A 288 -15.73 -34.55 -25.11
N HIS A 289 -16.36 -35.73 -25.18
CA HIS A 289 -17.82 -35.82 -25.21
C HIS A 289 -18.47 -35.21 -23.96
N ALA A 290 -17.88 -35.41 -22.78
CA ALA A 290 -18.37 -34.79 -21.54
C ALA A 290 -18.18 -33.26 -21.55
N SER A 291 -17.03 -32.77 -22.01
CA SER A 291 -16.75 -31.32 -22.14
C SER A 291 -17.68 -30.65 -23.13
N ASP A 292 -17.92 -31.26 -24.29
CA ASP A 292 -18.82 -30.76 -25.32
C ASP A 292 -20.26 -30.73 -24.82
N ALA A 293 -20.69 -31.77 -24.08
CA ALA A 293 -22.01 -31.82 -23.45
C ALA A 293 -22.18 -30.76 -22.36
N VAL A 294 -21.13 -30.45 -21.58
CA VAL A 294 -21.16 -29.35 -20.58
C VAL A 294 -21.28 -27.99 -21.25
N VAL A 295 -20.50 -27.73 -22.31
CA VAL A 295 -20.57 -26.46 -23.07
C VAL A 295 -21.96 -26.27 -23.66
N GLU A 296 -22.51 -27.31 -24.27
CA GLU A 296 -23.83 -27.27 -24.88
C GLU A 296 -24.96 -27.14 -23.85
N ALA A 297 -24.86 -27.81 -22.70
CA ALA A 297 -25.81 -27.66 -21.59
C ALA A 297 -25.78 -26.23 -21.02
N CYS A 298 -24.59 -25.64 -20.87
CA CYS A 298 -24.43 -24.24 -20.46
C CYS A 298 -25.07 -23.27 -21.46
N ARG A 299 -24.92 -23.55 -22.77
CA ARG A 299 -25.52 -22.78 -23.86
C ARG A 299 -27.05 -22.85 -23.83
N ILE A 300 -27.62 -24.04 -23.67
CA ILE A 300 -29.08 -24.27 -23.60
C ILE A 300 -29.71 -23.50 -22.44
N LYS A 301 -29.04 -23.45 -21.28
CA LYS A 301 -29.53 -22.71 -20.10
C LYS A 301 -29.12 -21.23 -20.08
N GLY A 302 -28.43 -20.72 -21.12
CA GLY A 302 -28.07 -19.31 -21.26
C GLY A 302 -27.07 -18.81 -20.23
N LEU A 303 -26.14 -19.66 -19.79
CA LEU A 303 -25.10 -19.27 -18.82
C LEU A 303 -24.06 -18.33 -19.45
N SER A 304 -23.37 -17.56 -18.60
CA SER A 304 -22.33 -16.64 -19.04
C SER A 304 -21.12 -17.40 -19.64
N GLU A 305 -20.36 -16.74 -20.51
CA GLU A 305 -19.11 -17.31 -21.07
C GLU A 305 -18.11 -17.64 -19.95
N SER A 306 -18.04 -16.81 -18.90
CA SER A 306 -17.20 -17.07 -17.72
C SER A 306 -17.64 -18.30 -16.94
N ASP A 307 -18.94 -18.53 -16.76
CA ASP A 307 -19.44 -19.71 -16.05
C ASP A 307 -19.27 -20.99 -16.86
N THR A 308 -19.37 -20.88 -18.19
CA THR A 308 -19.08 -21.98 -19.12
C THR A 308 -17.60 -22.37 -19.06
N GLN A 309 -16.69 -21.38 -19.03
CA GLN A 309 -15.25 -21.61 -18.87
C GLN A 309 -14.92 -22.24 -17.51
N ARG A 310 -15.57 -21.81 -16.42
CA ARG A 310 -15.44 -22.43 -15.10
C ARG A 310 -15.89 -23.89 -15.12
N ALA A 311 -17.07 -24.17 -15.69
CA ALA A 311 -17.62 -25.51 -15.78
C ALA A 311 -16.67 -26.45 -16.54
N LEU A 312 -16.16 -25.99 -17.68
CA LEU A 312 -15.22 -26.72 -18.52
C LEU A 312 -13.86 -26.93 -17.81
N ALA A 313 -13.35 -25.95 -17.06
CA ALA A 313 -12.15 -26.13 -16.26
C ALA A 313 -12.36 -27.15 -15.13
N THR A 314 -13.52 -27.12 -14.46
CA THR A 314 -13.83 -28.06 -13.37
C THR A 314 -13.92 -29.51 -13.86
N ILE A 315 -14.60 -29.78 -14.97
CA ILE A 315 -14.74 -31.17 -15.46
C ILE A 315 -13.40 -31.78 -15.87
N ARG A 316 -12.49 -30.96 -16.42
CA ARG A 316 -11.12 -31.39 -16.75
C ARG A 316 -10.30 -31.67 -15.50
N LEU A 317 -10.40 -30.82 -14.48
CA LEU A 317 -9.72 -31.04 -13.20
C LEU A 317 -10.22 -32.32 -12.51
N VAL A 318 -11.54 -32.56 -12.51
CA VAL A 318 -12.13 -33.79 -11.97
C VAL A 318 -11.59 -35.02 -12.70
N ALA A 319 -11.51 -34.97 -14.03
CA ALA A 319 -10.96 -36.07 -14.84
C ALA A 319 -9.48 -36.33 -14.49
N VAL A 320 -8.66 -35.29 -14.39
CA VAL A 320 -7.24 -35.41 -14.02
C VAL A 320 -7.07 -35.99 -12.61
N MET A 321 -7.94 -35.63 -11.65
CA MET A 321 -7.85 -36.12 -10.28
C MET A 321 -8.33 -37.58 -10.11
N ARG A 322 -9.10 -38.11 -11.06
CA ARG A 322 -9.77 -39.43 -10.93
C ARG A 322 -9.38 -40.45 -12.00
N ASP A 323 -8.56 -40.10 -12.99
CA ASP A 323 -8.18 -41.02 -14.07
C ASP A 323 -7.45 -42.26 -13.48
N PRO A 324 -8.01 -43.48 -13.64
CA PRO A 324 -7.47 -44.69 -13.06
C PRO A 324 -6.32 -45.33 -13.88
N SER A 325 -5.93 -44.75 -15.02
CA SER A 325 -5.16 -45.48 -16.06
C SER A 325 -3.71 -45.07 -16.26
N SER A 326 -3.17 -44.08 -15.55
CA SER A 326 -1.78 -43.65 -15.74
C SER A 326 -0.87 -44.16 -14.60
N GLU A 327 0.23 -44.82 -14.98
CA GLU A 327 1.35 -45.16 -14.09
C GLU A 327 2.14 -43.92 -13.61
N THR A 328 1.69 -42.72 -13.96
CA THR A 328 2.29 -41.46 -13.52
C THR A 328 1.51 -40.92 -12.34
N GLN A 329 2.07 -41.12 -11.14
CA GLN A 329 1.61 -40.62 -9.84
C GLN A 329 0.84 -39.31 -9.95
N TYR A 330 -0.49 -39.44 -9.90
CA TYR A 330 -1.45 -38.37 -10.04
C TYR A 330 -1.28 -37.30 -8.98
N ILE A 331 -1.56 -36.06 -9.38
CA ILE A 331 -1.97 -34.99 -8.50
C ILE A 331 -2.98 -35.56 -7.50
N THR A 332 -2.56 -35.69 -6.24
CA THR A 332 -3.45 -36.15 -5.17
C THR A 332 -4.43 -35.04 -4.83
N SER A 333 -5.61 -35.41 -4.32
CA SER A 333 -6.55 -34.42 -3.78
C SER A 333 -5.88 -33.49 -2.77
N ASP A 334 -4.93 -34.02 -1.99
CA ASP A 334 -4.09 -33.26 -1.05
C ASP A 334 -3.25 -32.18 -1.73
N ALA A 335 -2.65 -32.44 -2.89
CA ALA A 335 -1.87 -31.44 -3.63
C ALA A 335 -2.76 -30.33 -4.21
N ALA A 336 -3.95 -30.68 -4.71
CA ALA A 336 -4.95 -29.71 -5.15
C ALA A 336 -5.47 -28.85 -3.97
N ARG A 337 -5.63 -29.46 -2.79
CA ARG A 337 -6.02 -28.78 -1.55
C ARG A 337 -4.94 -27.80 -1.07
N GLU A 338 -3.68 -28.21 -1.06
CA GLU A 338 -2.54 -27.33 -0.73
C GLU A 338 -2.48 -26.12 -1.66
N LEU A 339 -2.73 -26.31 -2.96
CA LEU A 339 -2.80 -25.21 -3.93
C LEU A 339 -3.97 -24.26 -3.68
N TYR A 340 -5.15 -24.81 -3.39
CA TYR A 340 -6.33 -24.01 -3.07
C TYR A 340 -6.12 -23.20 -1.79
N GLU A 341 -5.58 -23.80 -0.73
CA GLU A 341 -5.25 -23.11 0.53
C GLU A 341 -4.22 -22.00 0.33
N LEU A 342 -3.16 -22.27 -0.43
CA LEU A 342 -2.14 -21.28 -0.75
C LEU A 342 -2.72 -20.10 -1.56
N GLN A 343 -3.61 -20.38 -2.50
CA GLN A 343 -4.32 -19.35 -3.25
C GLN A 343 -5.28 -18.55 -2.37
N GLN A 344 -5.96 -19.20 -1.42
CA GLN A 344 -6.82 -18.54 -0.43
C GLN A 344 -6.00 -17.64 0.51
N GLU A 345 -4.80 -18.06 0.92
CA GLU A 345 -3.86 -17.26 1.71
C GLU A 345 -3.39 -16.02 0.93
N ILE A 346 -3.12 -16.16 -0.37
CA ILE A 346 -2.79 -15.05 -1.27
C ILE A 346 -3.97 -14.07 -1.43
N LEU A 347 -5.18 -14.58 -1.63
CA LEU A 347 -6.39 -13.78 -1.78
C LEU A 347 -6.75 -12.98 -0.52
N ARG A 348 -6.37 -13.47 0.66
CA ARG A 348 -6.51 -12.75 1.93
C ARG A 348 -5.53 -11.56 2.06
N ASP A 349 -4.46 -11.51 1.27
CA ASP A 349 -3.54 -10.37 1.18
C ASP A 349 -3.87 -9.48 -0.02
N ASP A 350 -4.77 -8.50 0.18
CA ASP A 350 -5.21 -7.55 -0.86
C ASP A 350 -4.03 -6.78 -1.53
N VAL A 351 -2.89 -6.64 -0.85
CA VAL A 351 -1.70 -5.96 -1.38
C VAL A 351 -0.94 -6.86 -2.35
N LEU A 352 -0.90 -8.17 -2.10
CA LEU A 352 -0.29 -9.15 -2.99
C LEU A 352 -1.21 -9.44 -4.18
N ALA A 353 -2.50 -9.68 -3.90
CA ALA A 353 -3.51 -10.01 -4.90
C ALA A 353 -3.70 -8.89 -5.95
N SER A 354 -3.54 -7.62 -5.56
CA SER A 354 -3.61 -6.47 -6.49
C SER A 354 -2.35 -6.27 -7.35
N LYS A 355 -1.24 -6.94 -7.02
CA LYS A 355 0.03 -6.84 -7.75
C LYS A 355 0.32 -8.03 -8.65
N ILE A 356 -0.38 -9.14 -8.43
CA ILE A 356 -0.30 -10.33 -9.29
C ILE A 356 -1.37 -10.18 -10.37
N SER A 357 -0.92 -9.81 -11.57
CA SER A 357 -1.72 -9.92 -12.78
C SER A 357 -1.29 -11.17 -13.52
N TRP A 358 -2.21 -12.10 -13.78
CA TRP A 358 -1.91 -13.28 -14.58
C TRP A 358 -1.69 -12.85 -16.02
N ALA A 359 -0.53 -13.20 -16.60
CA ALA A 359 -0.31 -13.03 -18.02
C ALA A 359 -1.27 -13.97 -18.73
N ALA A 360 -2.26 -13.42 -19.43
CA ALA A 360 -3.21 -14.19 -20.19
C ALA A 360 -2.46 -15.12 -21.16
N GLY A 361 -2.49 -16.42 -20.88
CA GLY A 361 -2.15 -17.43 -21.86
C GLY A 361 -3.17 -17.39 -22.98
N TRP A 362 -2.94 -16.52 -23.97
CA TRP A 362 -3.37 -16.51 -25.37
C TRP A 362 -4.84 -16.83 -25.75
N ARG A 363 -5.77 -17.07 -24.82
CA ARG A 363 -7.15 -17.50 -25.12
C ARG A 363 -8.27 -16.70 -24.45
N SER A 364 -7.98 -15.78 -23.53
CA SER A 364 -9.00 -14.88 -22.98
C SER A 364 -9.14 -13.63 -23.87
N ARG A 365 -10.21 -13.58 -24.70
CA ARG A 365 -10.62 -12.38 -25.46
C ARG A 365 -11.51 -11.43 -24.63
N ALA A 366 -11.53 -11.53 -23.31
CA ALA A 366 -12.24 -10.61 -22.45
C ALA A 366 -11.27 -9.52 -21.94
N ASN A 367 -11.57 -8.26 -22.25
CA ASN A 367 -10.83 -7.06 -21.85
C ASN A 367 -10.88 -6.73 -20.34
N GLU A 368 -11.17 -7.70 -19.48
CA GLU A 368 -11.16 -7.50 -18.03
C GLU A 368 -9.78 -7.83 -17.45
N PRO A 369 -9.21 -6.95 -16.60
CA PRO A 369 -7.95 -7.25 -15.93
C PRO A 369 -8.15 -8.48 -15.02
N GLN A 370 -7.62 -9.62 -15.44
CA GLN A 370 -7.65 -10.85 -14.64
C GLN A 370 -6.78 -10.67 -13.39
N THR A 371 -7.44 -10.32 -12.29
CA THR A 371 -6.86 -10.31 -10.94
C THR A 371 -6.89 -11.72 -10.35
N VAL A 372 -6.16 -11.97 -9.25
CA VAL A 372 -6.25 -13.27 -8.54
C VAL A 372 -7.69 -13.62 -8.14
N LYS A 373 -8.56 -12.61 -7.91
CA LYS A 373 -9.99 -12.77 -7.60
C LYS A 373 -10.84 -13.28 -8.78
N SER A 374 -10.31 -13.23 -10.00
CA SER A 374 -10.96 -13.68 -11.23
C SER A 374 -10.19 -14.82 -11.90
N ALA A 375 -9.28 -15.48 -11.17
CA ALA A 375 -8.55 -16.63 -11.69
C ALA A 375 -9.55 -17.79 -11.86
N PRO A 376 -9.83 -18.26 -13.09
CA PRO A 376 -10.81 -19.33 -13.34
C PRO A 376 -10.43 -20.62 -12.61
N LEU A 377 -9.13 -20.84 -12.38
CA LEU A 377 -8.59 -21.98 -11.67
C LEU A 377 -9.04 -22.04 -10.19
N HIS A 378 -9.29 -20.91 -9.51
CA HIS A 378 -9.66 -20.94 -8.09
C HIS A 378 -11.05 -21.54 -7.86
N ASP A 379 -12.03 -21.02 -8.60
CA ASP A 379 -13.41 -21.48 -8.54
C ASP A 379 -13.51 -22.93 -9.05
N ALA A 380 -12.71 -23.26 -10.07
CA ALA A 380 -12.68 -24.59 -10.66
C ALA A 380 -12.01 -25.63 -9.73
N LEU A 381 -10.89 -25.30 -9.08
CA LEU A 381 -10.22 -26.15 -8.09
C LEU A 381 -11.12 -26.41 -6.89
N LYS A 382 -11.77 -25.38 -6.36
CA LYS A 382 -12.72 -25.54 -5.26
C LYS A 382 -13.85 -26.50 -5.66
N ALA A 383 -14.48 -26.26 -6.81
CA ALA A 383 -15.56 -27.11 -7.29
C ALA A 383 -15.11 -28.54 -7.59
N ALA A 384 -13.88 -28.75 -8.05
CA ALA A 384 -13.32 -30.09 -8.28
C ALA A 384 -13.04 -30.81 -6.96
N LEU A 385 -12.46 -30.14 -5.98
CA LEU A 385 -12.26 -30.67 -4.63
C LEU A 385 -13.59 -31.02 -3.96
N ASP A 386 -14.61 -30.14 -4.06
CA ASP A 386 -15.95 -30.38 -3.53
C ASP A 386 -16.59 -31.66 -4.12
N LEU A 387 -16.27 -31.98 -5.38
CA LEU A 387 -16.77 -33.17 -6.09
C LEU A 387 -15.93 -34.44 -5.86
N VAL A 388 -14.66 -34.29 -5.51
CA VAL A 388 -13.70 -35.41 -5.36
C VAL A 388 -13.52 -35.83 -3.89
N ASP A 389 -13.54 -34.88 -2.95
CA ASP A 389 -13.35 -35.13 -1.52
C ASP A 389 -14.65 -35.51 -0.82
N ASN A 390 -14.57 -36.53 0.04
CA ASN A 390 -15.67 -37.05 0.83
C ASN A 390 -15.84 -36.35 2.20
N ASP A 391 -15.10 -35.27 2.45
CA ASP A 391 -15.13 -34.58 3.74
C ASP A 391 -16.44 -33.78 3.85
N GLY A 392 -17.43 -34.37 4.53
CA GLY A 392 -18.79 -33.85 4.73
C GLY A 392 -18.91 -32.56 5.56
N GLU A 393 -17.85 -31.76 5.66
CA GLU A 393 -17.89 -30.43 6.27
C GLU A 393 -18.05 -29.37 5.18
N SER A 394 -19.23 -29.33 4.56
CA SER A 394 -19.62 -28.21 3.72
C SER A 394 -19.82 -26.97 4.60
N GLU A 395 -18.77 -26.14 4.73
CA GLU A 395 -18.85 -24.83 5.36
C GLU A 395 -19.88 -23.96 4.61
N GLY A 396 -21.06 -23.80 5.21
CA GLY A 396 -21.92 -22.65 5.00
C GLY A 396 -22.77 -22.64 3.73
N VAL A 397 -23.95 -23.25 3.83
CA VAL A 397 -25.26 -22.86 3.25
C VAL A 397 -25.22 -21.75 2.17
N ARG A 398 -24.65 -22.05 1.00
CA ARG A 398 -24.96 -21.37 -0.26
C ARG A 398 -25.32 -22.44 -1.26
N THR A 399 -26.48 -22.30 -1.88
CA THR A 399 -26.87 -23.13 -3.02
C THR A 399 -25.79 -23.00 -4.10
N PRO A 400 -25.12 -24.09 -4.51
CA PRO A 400 -24.10 -24.00 -5.54
C PRO A 400 -24.71 -23.49 -6.85
N PRO A 401 -23.93 -22.78 -7.69
CA PRO A 401 -24.44 -22.25 -8.94
C PRO A 401 -24.80 -23.38 -9.94
N LEU A 402 -25.73 -23.13 -10.86
CA LEU A 402 -26.22 -24.13 -11.82
C LEU A 402 -25.11 -24.82 -12.62
N TRP A 403 -24.03 -24.09 -12.98
CA TRP A 403 -22.90 -24.66 -13.70
C TRP A 403 -22.19 -25.78 -12.92
N HIS A 404 -22.14 -25.69 -11.59
CA HIS A 404 -21.56 -26.72 -10.73
C HIS A 404 -22.39 -28.02 -10.77
N TYR A 405 -23.72 -27.89 -10.75
CA TYR A 405 -24.63 -29.03 -10.91
C TYR A 405 -24.50 -29.69 -12.28
N ILE A 406 -24.34 -28.90 -13.36
CA ILE A 406 -24.13 -29.44 -14.73
C ILE A 406 -22.85 -30.28 -14.80
N VAL A 407 -21.75 -29.78 -14.20
CA VAL A 407 -20.48 -30.52 -14.15
C VAL A 407 -20.61 -31.80 -13.34
N ALA A 408 -21.28 -31.77 -12.19
CA ALA A 408 -21.46 -32.95 -11.35
C ALA A 408 -22.23 -34.08 -12.06
N VAL A 409 -23.29 -33.71 -12.80
CA VAL A 409 -24.07 -34.66 -13.61
C VAL A 409 -23.22 -35.24 -14.74
N SER A 410 -22.45 -34.40 -15.43
CA SER A 410 -21.58 -34.84 -16.52
C SER A 410 -20.45 -35.75 -16.06
N ALA A 411 -19.80 -35.42 -14.92
CA ALA A 411 -18.74 -36.23 -14.33
C ALA A 411 -19.26 -37.61 -13.85
N ALA A 412 -20.49 -37.67 -13.33
CA ALA A 412 -21.13 -38.93 -12.96
C ALA A 412 -21.48 -39.80 -14.19
N ASP A 413 -22.01 -39.20 -15.26
CA ASP A 413 -22.32 -39.90 -16.52
C ASP A 413 -21.04 -40.43 -17.21
N ALA A 414 -19.96 -39.67 -17.15
CA ALA A 414 -18.64 -40.09 -17.62
C ALA A 414 -17.93 -41.10 -16.69
N LYS A 415 -18.58 -41.54 -15.59
CA LYS A 415 -18.05 -42.48 -14.59
C LYS A 415 -16.76 -42.01 -13.89
N MET A 416 -16.54 -40.70 -13.85
CA MET A 416 -15.40 -40.09 -13.15
C MET A 416 -15.65 -40.02 -11.64
N ILE A 417 -16.92 -39.92 -11.24
CA ILE A 417 -17.39 -39.88 -9.84
C ILE A 417 -18.55 -40.87 -9.69
N ASP A 418 -18.72 -41.42 -8.49
CA ASP A 418 -19.86 -42.30 -8.19
C ASP A 418 -21.17 -41.48 -8.19
N PRO A 419 -22.18 -41.83 -9.02
CA PRO A 419 -23.47 -41.15 -9.04
C PRO A 419 -24.19 -41.15 -7.68
N ALA A 420 -23.93 -42.15 -6.83
CA ALA A 420 -24.47 -42.17 -5.46
C ALA A 420 -23.89 -41.02 -4.60
N GLN A 421 -22.61 -40.67 -4.80
CA GLN A 421 -21.95 -39.56 -4.08
C GLN A 421 -22.54 -38.20 -4.49
N VAL A 422 -22.75 -37.99 -5.79
CA VAL A 422 -23.36 -36.76 -6.33
C VAL A 422 -24.77 -36.55 -5.77
N SER A 423 -25.59 -37.61 -5.70
CA SER A 423 -26.95 -37.54 -5.16
C SER A 423 -26.98 -37.20 -3.66
N MET A 424 -25.98 -37.64 -2.89
CA MET A 424 -25.87 -37.42 -1.45
C MET A 424 -25.36 -36.02 -1.12
N GLN A 425 -24.38 -35.50 -1.88
CA GLN A 425 -23.76 -34.19 -1.64
C GLN A 425 -24.63 -33.02 -2.12
N LEU A 426 -25.23 -33.13 -3.30
CA LEU A 426 -25.87 -31.99 -3.95
C LEU A 426 -27.37 -31.82 -3.66
N ARG A 427 -27.97 -32.81 -2.98
CA ARG A 427 -29.42 -32.95 -2.66
C ARG A 427 -30.32 -32.85 -3.89
N ASP A 428 -31.39 -33.63 -3.90
CA ASP A 428 -32.32 -33.73 -5.05
C ASP A 428 -33.26 -32.51 -5.15
N GLY A 429 -32.67 -31.37 -5.54
CA GLY A 429 -33.30 -30.04 -5.60
C GLY A 429 -33.79 -29.65 -6.99
N ALA A 430 -34.43 -28.47 -7.09
CA ALA A 430 -34.87 -27.93 -8.39
C ALA A 430 -33.69 -27.63 -9.34
N GLU A 431 -32.55 -27.18 -8.80
CA GLU A 431 -31.35 -26.88 -9.59
C GLU A 431 -30.67 -28.14 -10.13
N HIS A 432 -30.63 -29.23 -9.36
CA HIS A 432 -30.14 -30.53 -9.84
C HIS A 432 -30.99 -31.06 -10.99
N ARG A 433 -32.33 -31.02 -10.87
CA ARG A 433 -33.25 -31.41 -11.95
C ARG A 433 -33.06 -30.57 -13.21
N ALA A 434 -32.88 -29.26 -13.05
CA ALA A 434 -32.62 -28.36 -14.18
C ALA A 434 -31.27 -28.67 -14.87
N ALA A 435 -30.25 -29.08 -14.12
CA ALA A 435 -28.96 -29.50 -14.67
C ALA A 435 -29.04 -30.85 -15.40
N VAL A 436 -29.75 -31.84 -14.84
CA VAL A 436 -29.98 -33.14 -15.50
C VAL A 436 -30.72 -32.94 -16.82
N GLU A 437 -31.80 -32.16 -16.83
CA GLU A 437 -32.55 -31.83 -18.05
C GLU A 437 -31.66 -31.15 -19.10
N ALA A 438 -30.89 -30.13 -18.69
CA ALA A 438 -29.96 -29.43 -19.59
C ALA A 438 -28.94 -30.37 -20.22
N TYR A 439 -28.39 -31.29 -19.42
CA TYR A 439 -27.38 -32.24 -19.86
C TYR A 439 -27.95 -33.32 -20.78
N GLU A 440 -29.13 -33.86 -20.50
CA GLU A 440 -29.81 -34.81 -21.39
C GLU A 440 -30.19 -34.18 -22.74
N ASP A 441 -30.65 -32.92 -22.73
CA ASP A 441 -30.94 -32.16 -23.94
C ASP A 441 -29.66 -31.91 -24.76
N ALA A 442 -28.57 -31.51 -24.10
CA ALA A 442 -27.26 -31.35 -24.73
C ALA A 442 -26.77 -32.64 -25.40
N ARG A 443 -26.88 -33.79 -24.72
CA ARG A 443 -26.50 -35.10 -25.29
C ARG A 443 -27.36 -35.48 -26.48
N ARG A 444 -28.65 -35.14 -26.49
CA ARG A 444 -29.55 -35.39 -27.64
C ARG A 444 -29.14 -34.53 -28.84
N VAL A 445 -28.83 -33.25 -28.61
CA VAL A 445 -28.37 -32.33 -29.66
C VAL A 445 -27.05 -32.80 -30.26
N LEU A 446 -26.07 -33.17 -29.44
CA LEU A 446 -24.76 -33.67 -29.92
C LEU A 446 -24.89 -34.96 -30.73
N ARG A 447 -25.73 -35.92 -30.29
CA ARG A 447 -25.99 -37.15 -31.06
C ARG A 447 -26.65 -36.89 -32.42
N ILE A 448 -27.48 -35.86 -32.55
CA ILE A 448 -28.10 -35.47 -33.83
C ILE A 448 -27.07 -34.82 -34.76
N LEU A 449 -26.09 -34.10 -34.21
CA LEU A 449 -25.02 -33.48 -34.97
C LEU A 449 -24.01 -34.54 -35.47
N GLU A 450 -23.62 -35.49 -34.62
CA GLU A 450 -22.72 -36.60 -34.99
C GLU A 450 -23.33 -37.58 -36.02
N GLY A 451 -24.66 -37.67 -36.09
CA GLY A 451 -25.36 -38.51 -37.07
C GLY A 451 -25.61 -37.87 -38.44
N ASN A 452 -25.23 -36.60 -38.61
CA ASN A 452 -25.39 -35.83 -39.85
C ASN A 452 -24.06 -35.52 -40.57
N ASP A 453 -22.93 -35.92 -39.99
CA ASP A 453 -21.62 -36.03 -40.65
C ASP A 453 -21.43 -37.46 -41.19
#